data_AF-A0A957UQ29-F1
#
_entry.id   AF-A0A957UQ29-F1
#
_cell.length_a   1.000
_cell.length_b   1.000
_cell.length_c   1.000
_cell.angle_alpha   90.00
_cell.angle_beta   90.00
_cell.angle_gamma   90.00
#
_symmetry.space_group_name_H-M   'P 1'
#
loop_
_entity.id
_entity.type
_entity.pdbx_description
1 polymer ?
#
loop_
_entity_poly.entity_id
_entity_poly.type
_entity_poly.pdbx_seq_one_letter_code
_entity_poly.pdbx_strand_id
1 'polypeptide(L)'
;VEAGGVGLYAVAAGDFTLDVPGQPVAAYVYWSARYPGPNEGDAQVKISLNGGAPIDIAAVESIVSFQGKTSTIYKHYYTYRSADVKALLADVTPGQITVRASDLKPGEAHGVSMVVI
;
A
#
# COMPACT_ATOMS: atom_id res chain seq x y z
N VAL A 1 21.00 15.34 2.85
CA VAL A 1 19.93 15.48 1.84
C VAL A 1 18.79 14.63 2.34
N GLU A 2 17.80 15.23 3.00
CA GLU A 2 16.60 14.49 3.41
C GLU A 2 15.82 14.14 2.15
N ALA A 3 15.68 12.85 1.88
CA ALA A 3 14.75 12.39 0.87
C ALA A 3 13.33 12.56 1.42
N GLY A 4 12.62 13.54 0.87
CA GLY A 4 11.22 13.77 1.20
C GLY A 4 10.37 12.63 0.68
N GLY A 5 9.95 11.73 1.58
CA GLY A 5 8.98 10.69 1.25
C GLY A 5 7.56 11.25 1.21
N VAL A 6 7.00 11.37 0.00
CA VAL A 6 5.60 11.76 -0.21
C VAL A 6 4.73 10.50 -0.13
N GLY A 7 4.18 10.22 1.06
CA GLY A 7 3.14 9.21 1.24
C GLY A 7 1.78 9.75 0.79
N LEU A 8 1.32 9.36 -0.40
CA LEU A 8 -0.01 9.73 -0.89
C LEU A 8 -1.05 8.69 -0.45
N TYR A 9 -2.05 9.17 0.30
CA TYR A 9 -3.27 8.44 0.61
C TYR A 9 -4.01 8.12 -0.71
N ALA A 10 -3.97 6.88 -1.20
CA ALA A 10 -4.82 6.46 -2.30
C ALA A 10 -6.12 5.83 -1.77
N VAL A 11 -7.24 6.35 -2.29
CA VAL A 11 -8.60 5.85 -2.13
C VAL A 11 -8.69 4.44 -2.75
N ALA A 12 -9.67 3.65 -2.29
CA ALA A 12 -9.87 2.24 -2.59
C ALA A 12 -9.43 1.78 -3.99
N ALA A 13 -8.56 0.76 -4.06
CA ALA A 13 -8.13 0.05 -5.26
C ALA A 13 -8.10 0.93 -6.53
N GLY A 14 -7.09 1.78 -6.63
CA GLY A 14 -6.95 2.73 -7.74
C GLY A 14 -5.50 3.07 -8.04
N ASP A 15 -5.31 3.75 -9.16
CA ASP A 15 -4.03 4.30 -9.57
C ASP A 15 -3.71 5.53 -8.71
N PHE A 16 -2.48 5.62 -8.20
CA PHE A 16 -1.95 6.81 -7.55
C PHE A 16 -0.62 7.20 -8.18
N THR A 17 -0.35 8.50 -8.24
CA THR A 17 0.92 9.00 -8.76
C THR A 17 1.89 9.19 -7.61
N LEU A 18 3.13 8.73 -7.78
CA LEU A 18 4.22 8.95 -6.85
C LEU A 18 5.32 9.74 -7.57
N ASP A 19 5.87 10.76 -6.91
CA ASP A 19 7.05 11.47 -7.39
C ASP A 19 8.32 10.83 -6.82
N VAL A 20 9.22 10.38 -7.70
CA VAL A 20 10.47 9.71 -7.37
C VAL A 20 11.62 10.59 -7.89
N PRO A 21 12.14 11.55 -7.10
CA PRO A 21 13.07 12.57 -7.59
C PRO A 21 14.48 12.04 -7.95
N GLY A 22 14.76 10.77 -7.65
CA GLY A 22 16.04 10.11 -7.89
C GLY A 22 15.98 8.64 -7.47
N GLN A 23 17.14 7.99 -7.33
CA GLN A 23 17.16 6.59 -6.87
C GLN A 23 16.87 6.49 -5.37
N PRO A 24 15.88 5.66 -4.94
CA PRO A 24 15.58 5.47 -3.53
C PRO A 24 16.70 4.76 -2.76
N VAL A 25 16.90 5.17 -1.52
CA VAL A 25 17.64 4.42 -0.49
C VAL A 25 16.76 3.32 0.11
N ALA A 26 15.44 3.54 0.19
CA ALA A 26 14.44 2.57 0.62
C ALA A 26 13.05 2.88 0.04
N ALA A 27 12.21 1.86 -0.12
CA ALA A 27 10.81 2.05 -0.46
C ALA A 27 9.92 1.05 0.28
N TYR A 28 8.74 1.49 0.74
CA TYR A 28 7.80 0.66 1.48
C TYR A 28 6.38 0.87 0.97
N VAL A 29 5.64 -0.23 0.83
CA VAL A 29 4.22 -0.19 0.51
C VAL A 29 3.43 -0.39 1.80
N TYR A 30 2.44 0.48 2.01
CA TYR A 30 1.50 0.41 3.11
C TYR A 30 0.10 0.25 2.56
N TRP A 31 -0.69 -0.62 3.17
CA TRP A 31 -2.10 -0.72 2.86
C TRP A 31 -2.94 -0.99 4.11
N SER A 32 -4.19 -0.55 4.08
CA SER A 32 -5.08 -0.66 5.22
C SER A 32 -6.52 -0.82 4.79
N ALA A 33 -7.26 -1.62 5.55
CA ALA A 33 -8.69 -1.77 5.34
C ALA A 33 -9.48 -2.25 6.55
N ARG A 34 -10.82 -2.17 6.43
CA ARG A 34 -11.79 -2.63 7.41
C ARG A 34 -12.49 -3.88 6.90
N TYR A 35 -12.47 -4.95 7.69
CA TYR A 35 -13.12 -6.22 7.35
C TYR A 35 -14.14 -6.63 8.42
N PRO A 36 -15.24 -7.33 8.04
CA PRO A 36 -16.25 -7.81 8.97
C PRO A 36 -15.73 -8.82 9.99
N GLY A 37 -14.81 -9.70 9.60
CA GLY A 37 -14.33 -10.79 10.43
C GLY A 37 -12.91 -10.61 10.98
N PRO A 38 -12.58 -11.33 12.07
CA PRO A 38 -11.20 -11.48 12.50
C PRO A 38 -10.41 -12.30 11.47
N ASN A 39 -9.14 -11.96 11.27
CA ASN A 39 -8.18 -12.60 10.36
C ASN A 39 -8.56 -12.53 8.86
N GLU A 40 -9.47 -11.65 8.46
CA GLU A 40 -9.88 -11.51 7.06
C GLU A 40 -8.99 -10.59 6.22
N GLY A 41 -8.08 -9.84 6.86
CA GLY A 41 -7.32 -8.82 6.17
C GLY A 41 -6.38 -9.35 5.08
N ASP A 42 -6.01 -8.44 4.17
CA ASP A 42 -5.14 -8.74 3.03
C ASP A 42 -3.67 -8.77 3.46
N ALA A 43 -3.10 -9.94 3.74
CA ALA A 43 -1.67 -10.05 4.04
C ALA A 43 -0.76 -9.85 2.81
N GLN A 44 -1.35 -9.75 1.62
CA GLN A 44 -0.68 -9.54 0.34
C GLN A 44 -1.45 -8.53 -0.50
N VAL A 45 -0.74 -7.77 -1.33
CA VAL A 45 -1.30 -6.84 -2.31
C VAL A 45 -0.52 -6.94 -3.61
N LYS A 46 -1.19 -6.76 -4.75
CA LYS A 46 -0.52 -6.66 -6.05
C LYS A 46 -0.30 -5.22 -6.45
N ILE A 47 0.95 -4.88 -6.75
CA ILE A 47 1.34 -3.56 -7.23
C ILE A 47 1.84 -3.63 -8.67
N SER A 48 1.40 -2.73 -9.54
CA SER A 48 2.08 -2.46 -10.81
C SER A 48 2.56 -1.03 -10.90
N LEU A 49 3.67 -0.82 -11.62
CA LEU A 49 4.29 0.48 -11.87
C LEU A 49 4.14 0.82 -13.36
N ASN A 50 3.66 2.03 -13.67
CA ASN A 50 3.45 2.56 -15.02
C ASN A 50 2.68 1.60 -15.95
N GLY A 51 1.70 0.86 -15.41
CA GLY A 51 0.91 -0.12 -16.17
C GLY A 51 1.65 -1.41 -16.52
N GLY A 52 2.82 -1.65 -15.93
CA GLY A 52 3.58 -2.89 -16.07
C GLY A 52 2.91 -4.11 -15.44
N ALA A 53 3.61 -5.25 -15.48
CA ALA A 53 3.12 -6.48 -14.88
C ALA A 53 2.93 -6.32 -13.35
N PRO A 54 1.80 -6.81 -12.78
CA PRO A 54 1.61 -6.80 -11.33
C PRO A 54 2.64 -7.66 -10.60
N ILE A 55 3.05 -7.20 -9.43
CA ILE A 55 4.03 -7.83 -8.55
C ILE A 55 3.36 -8.08 -7.21
N ASP A 56 3.46 -9.30 -6.70
CA ASP A 56 2.95 -9.67 -5.39
C ASP A 56 3.86 -9.10 -4.29
N ILE A 57 3.27 -8.31 -3.38
CA ILE A 57 3.94 -7.73 -2.22
C ILE A 57 3.29 -8.29 -0.95
N ALA A 58 4.10 -8.93 -0.12
CA ALA A 58 3.68 -9.48 1.16
C ALA A 58 3.93 -8.50 2.32
N ALA A 59 3.03 -8.53 3.32
CA ALA A 59 3.22 -7.83 4.57
C ALA A 59 4.32 -8.51 5.40
N VAL A 60 5.21 -7.71 5.99
CA VAL A 60 6.15 -8.15 7.04
C VAL A 60 5.71 -7.67 8.41
N GLU A 61 4.94 -6.59 8.46
CA GLU A 61 4.34 -6.05 9.68
C GLU A 61 2.83 -5.92 9.46
N SER A 62 2.05 -6.29 10.48
CA SER A 62 0.61 -6.09 10.51
C SER A 62 0.20 -5.50 11.87
N ILE A 63 -0.58 -4.44 11.83
CA ILE A 63 -1.19 -3.82 12.99
C ILE A 63 -2.69 -4.04 12.88
N VAL A 64 -3.22 -4.86 13.78
CA VAL A 64 -4.67 -5.01 13.94
C VAL A 64 -5.10 -4.01 15.00
N SER A 65 -5.67 -2.89 14.56
CA SER A 65 -6.13 -1.85 15.48
C SER A 65 -7.65 -1.89 15.58
N PHE A 66 -8.14 -2.12 16.79
CA PHE A 66 -9.52 -1.83 17.20
C PHE A 66 -10.66 -2.61 16.51
N GLN A 67 -11.51 -3.20 17.36
CA GLN A 67 -12.86 -3.63 16.99
C GLN A 67 -13.82 -2.45 17.18
N GLY A 68 -14.15 -1.76 16.10
CA GLY A 68 -15.13 -0.67 16.14
C GLY A 68 -16.53 -1.18 15.83
N LYS A 69 -17.51 -0.90 16.70
CA LYS A 69 -18.93 -1.10 16.37
C LYS A 69 -19.42 0.09 15.54
N THR A 70 -19.39 -0.04 14.22
CA THR A 70 -20.13 0.87 13.34
C THR A 70 -21.46 0.20 13.01
N SER A 71 -22.55 0.72 13.55
CA SER A 71 -23.92 0.38 13.10
C SER A 71 -24.23 -1.13 13.08
N THR A 72 -24.10 -1.82 14.21
CA THR A 72 -24.49 -3.23 14.45
C THR A 72 -23.50 -4.32 13.99
N ILE A 73 -22.42 -3.98 13.27
CA ILE A 73 -21.40 -4.94 12.82
C ILE A 73 -20.05 -4.58 13.44
N TYR A 74 -19.35 -5.57 14.00
CA TYR A 74 -17.96 -5.41 14.43
C TYR A 74 -17.07 -5.38 13.19
N LYS A 75 -16.15 -4.42 13.12
CA LYS A 75 -15.15 -4.37 12.07
C LYS A 75 -13.76 -4.34 12.65
N HIS A 76 -12.86 -5.01 11.97
CA HIS A 76 -11.45 -5.10 12.31
C HIS A 76 -10.66 -4.26 11.33
N TYR A 77 -9.88 -3.29 11.83
CA TYR A 77 -8.98 -2.51 11.00
C TYR A 77 -7.62 -3.21 10.95
N TYR A 78 -7.13 -3.41 9.75
CA TYR A 78 -5.79 -3.94 9.51
C TYR A 78 -5.00 -2.89 8.76
N THR A 79 -3.77 -2.68 9.22
CA THR A 79 -2.76 -1.89 8.52
C THR A 79 -1.54 -2.78 8.33
N TYR A 80 -1.00 -2.76 7.13
CA TYR A 80 0.11 -3.59 6.71
C TYR A 80 1.25 -2.74 6.17
N ARG A 81 2.46 -3.30 6.27
CA ARG A 81 3.66 -2.74 5.67
C ARG A 81 4.49 -3.85 5.04
N SER A 82 5.01 -3.59 3.85
CA SER A 82 5.93 -4.49 3.14
C SER A 82 7.36 -4.45 3.70
N ALA A 83 8.19 -5.40 3.26
CA ALA A 83 9.65 -5.23 3.32
C ALA A 83 10.11 -4.02 2.47
N ASP A 84 11.41 -3.72 2.50
CA ASP A 84 11.99 -2.76 1.54
C ASP A 84 11.83 -3.28 0.11
N VAL A 85 11.15 -2.50 -0.73
CA VAL A 85 10.86 -2.80 -2.13
C VAL A 85 11.56 -1.85 -3.09
N LYS A 86 12.62 -1.15 -2.68
CA LYS A 86 13.36 -0.22 -3.56
C LYS A 86 13.83 -0.84 -4.88
N ALA A 87 14.08 -2.16 -4.89
CA ALA A 87 14.46 -2.87 -6.11
C ALA A 87 13.38 -2.80 -7.21
N LEU A 88 12.11 -2.62 -6.85
CA LEU A 88 11.02 -2.38 -7.81
C LEU A 88 11.16 -1.05 -8.56
N LEU A 89 11.91 -0.11 -7.96
CA LEU A 89 12.15 1.23 -8.49
C LEU A 89 13.53 1.34 -9.16
N ALA A 90 14.31 0.27 -9.22
CA ALA A 90 15.67 0.30 -9.76
C ALA A 90 15.70 0.73 -11.24
N ASP A 91 14.68 0.32 -12.02
CA ASP A 91 14.56 0.64 -13.45
C ASP A 91 13.60 1.80 -13.71
N VAL A 92 13.11 2.46 -12.65
CA VAL A 92 12.22 3.61 -12.77
C VAL A 92 13.05 4.86 -13.05
N THR A 93 12.76 5.51 -14.18
CA THR A 93 13.29 6.84 -14.48
C THR A 93 12.79 7.84 -13.42
N PRO A 94 13.66 8.70 -12.86
CA PRO A 94 13.24 9.74 -11.94
C PRO A 94 12.10 10.59 -12.51
N GLY A 95 11.15 10.92 -11.65
CA GLY A 95 9.95 11.68 -11.98
C GLY A 95 8.68 11.01 -11.46
N GLN A 96 7.56 11.32 -12.11
CA GLN A 96 6.25 10.79 -11.72
C GLN A 96 6.07 9.36 -12.24
N ILE A 97 5.74 8.44 -11.33
CA ILE A 97 5.28 7.10 -11.65
C ILE A 97 3.83 6.90 -11.26
N THR A 98 3.12 6.13 -12.06
CA THR A 98 1.79 5.64 -11.71
C THR A 98 1.93 4.30 -11.01
N VAL A 99 1.40 4.19 -9.81
CA VAL A 99 1.36 2.96 -9.03
C VAL A 99 -0.09 2.50 -8.95
N ARG A 100 -0.35 1.24 -9.25
CA ARG A 100 -1.69 0.66 -9.14
C ARG A 100 -1.68 -0.46 -8.13
N ALA A 101 -2.57 -0.38 -7.16
CA ALA A 101 -2.87 -1.50 -6.26
C ALA A 101 -4.06 -2.31 -6.77
N SER A 102 -3.97 -3.63 -6.65
CA SER A 102 -5.00 -4.56 -7.11
C SER A 102 -5.08 -5.80 -6.23
N ASP A 103 -6.13 -6.60 -6.45
CA ASP A 103 -6.37 -7.89 -5.77
C ASP A 103 -6.59 -7.78 -4.24
N LEU A 104 -7.03 -6.60 -3.80
CA LEU A 104 -7.50 -6.39 -2.43
C LEU A 104 -8.90 -6.99 -2.28
N LYS A 105 -9.13 -7.76 -1.20
CA LYS A 105 -10.46 -8.30 -0.89
C LYS A 105 -11.45 -7.14 -0.72
N PRO A 106 -12.74 -7.32 -1.06
CA PRO A 106 -13.75 -6.31 -0.78
C PRO A 106 -13.73 -5.90 0.70
N GLY A 107 -13.57 -4.61 0.96
CA GLY A 107 -13.48 -4.01 2.29
C GLY A 107 -14.08 -2.61 2.28
N GLU A 108 -14.49 -2.13 3.45
CA GLU A 108 -15.28 -0.88 3.54
C GLU A 108 -14.49 0.39 3.19
N ALA A 109 -13.17 0.33 3.34
CA ALA A 109 -12.25 1.39 2.96
C ALA A 109 -10.90 0.74 2.72
N HIS A 110 -10.36 0.86 1.50
CA HIS A 110 -8.99 0.49 1.21
C HIS A 110 -8.16 1.76 1.09
N GLY A 111 -7.06 1.82 1.82
CA GLY A 111 -6.03 2.84 1.65
C GLY A 111 -4.74 2.15 1.23
N VAL A 112 -4.15 2.53 0.10
CA VAL A 112 -2.80 2.07 -0.30
C VAL A 112 -1.90 3.28 -0.49
N SER A 113 -0.65 3.18 -0.07
CA SER A 113 0.35 4.22 -0.28
C SER A 113 1.73 3.58 -0.43
N MET A 114 2.64 4.29 -1.11
CA MET A 114 4.04 3.94 -1.17
C MET A 114 4.85 5.10 -0.63
N VAL A 115 5.79 4.80 0.27
CA VAL A 115 6.73 5.76 0.85
C VAL A 115 8.11 5.44 0.31
N VAL A 116 8.79 6.47 -0.21
CA VAL A 116 10.13 6.38 -0.79
C VAL A 116 11.06 7.30 -0.01
N ILE A 117 12.25 6.81 0.34
CA ILE A 117 13.31 7.48 1.09
C ILE A 117 14.60 7.33 0.29
#